data_AF-A0A137Q3U4-F1
#
_entry.id   AF-A0A137Q3U4-F1
#
_cell.length_a   1.000
_cell.length_b   1.000
_cell.length_c   1.000
_cell.angle_alpha   90.00
_cell.angle_beta   90.00
_cell.angle_gamma   90.00
#
_symmetry.space_group_name_H-M   'P 1'
#
loop_
_entity.id
_entity.type
_entity.pdbx_description
1 polymer ?
#
loop_
_entity_poly.entity_id
_entity_poly.type
_entity_poly.pdbx_seq_one_letter_code
_entity_poly.pdbx_strand_id
1 'polypeptide(L)'
;MIRQYYIKEPYHTSVLSGEAWVNELLNGHPERIRTEFGVHAHVFQQLIHELYIMGYRGSCYVSLEEQLVIFLYVSVTGLTICNTGERFQQANATIFT
;
A
#
# COMPACT_ATOMS: atom_id res chain seq x y z
N MET A 1 12.41 4.78 41.64
CA MET A 1 11.62 4.15 40.56
C MET A 1 12.22 4.60 39.23
N ILE A 2 12.85 3.70 38.47
CA ILE A 2 13.47 4.03 37.19
C ILE A 2 12.37 3.89 36.12
N ARG A 3 11.98 4.99 35.47
CA ARG A 3 11.08 4.93 34.30
C ARG A 3 11.85 4.23 33.19
N GLN A 4 11.47 3.00 32.85
CA GLN A 4 11.91 2.40 31.59
C GLN A 4 11.26 3.19 30.45
N TYR A 5 12.07 3.94 29.71
CA TYR A 5 11.65 4.55 28.46
C TYR A 5 11.74 3.46 27.39
N TYR A 6 10.59 3.08 26.82
CA TYR A 6 10.53 2.22 25.65
C TYR A 6 11.04 3.04 24.45
N ILE A 7 12.22 2.69 23.95
CA ILE A 7 12.77 3.25 22.71
C ILE A 7 12.09 2.48 21.57
N LYS A 8 11.19 3.16 20.86
CA LYS A 8 10.50 2.59 19.70
C LYS A 8 11.48 2.52 18.52
N GLU A 9 12.04 1.35 18.28
CA GLU A 9 12.88 1.11 17.11
C GLU A 9 11.99 0.93 15.86
N PRO A 10 12.31 1.59 14.73
CA PRO A 10 11.58 1.41 13.49
C PRO A 10 11.81 -0.01 12.96
N TYR A 11 10.73 -0.78 12.82
CA TYR A 11 10.77 -2.15 12.30
C TYR A 11 11.02 -2.20 10.79
N HIS A 12 10.47 -1.22 10.06
CA HIS A 12 10.65 -1.05 8.61
C HIS A 12 11.66 0.08 8.37
N THR A 13 12.85 -0.27 7.86
CA THR A 13 13.95 0.67 7.57
C THR A 13 14.38 0.65 6.11
N SER A 14 13.65 -0.09 5.25
CA SER A 14 13.98 -0.17 3.82
C SER A 14 13.82 1.19 3.14
N VAL A 15 14.68 1.46 2.17
CA VAL A 15 14.68 2.69 1.35
C VAL A 15 13.49 2.73 0.38
N LEU A 16 12.93 1.56 0.03
CA LEU A 16 11.75 1.42 -0.82
C LEU A 16 10.49 1.56 0.03
N SER A 17 9.86 2.74 0.04
CA SER A 17 8.52 2.91 0.60
C SER A 17 7.47 2.22 -0.28
N GLY A 18 6.37 1.74 0.32
CA GLY A 18 5.24 1.20 -0.43
C GLY A 18 4.71 2.19 -1.47
N GLU A 19 4.62 3.47 -1.12
CA GLU A 19 4.28 4.56 -2.04
C GLU A 19 5.24 4.68 -3.24
N ALA A 20 6.56 4.58 -3.04
CA ALA A 20 7.53 4.65 -4.13
C ALA A 20 7.37 3.47 -5.10
N TRP A 21 7.05 2.28 -4.58
CA TRP A 21 6.77 1.11 -5.39
C TRP A 21 5.45 1.24 -6.17
N VAL A 22 4.39 1.76 -5.54
CA VAL A 22 3.12 2.08 -6.20
C VAL A 22 3.34 3.07 -7.34
N ASN A 23 4.12 4.12 -7.10
CA ASN A 23 4.48 5.09 -8.14
C ASN A 23 5.30 4.48 -9.27
N GLU A 24 6.26 3.60 -8.98
CA GLU A 24 7.02 2.88 -10.01
C GLU A 24 6.11 2.01 -10.88
N LEU A 25 5.11 1.37 -10.28
CA LEU A 25 4.14 0.54 -10.99
C LEU A 25 3.18 1.36 -11.86
N LEU A 26 2.69 2.49 -11.36
CA LEU A 26 1.79 3.39 -12.08
C LEU A 26 2.48 4.10 -13.25
N ASN A 27 3.73 4.49 -13.08
CA ASN A 27 4.52 5.16 -14.12
C ASN A 27 5.35 4.18 -14.97
N GLY A 28 5.34 2.90 -14.62
CA GLY A 28 6.11 1.85 -15.27
C GLY A 28 5.39 1.23 -16.47
N HIS A 29 5.74 -0.03 -16.76
CA HIS A 29 5.14 -0.74 -17.89
C HIS A 29 3.69 -1.17 -17.59
N PRO A 30 2.72 -0.93 -18.50
CA PRO A 30 1.30 -1.19 -18.25
C PRO A 30 0.97 -2.66 -17.97
N GLU A 31 1.79 -3.60 -18.44
CA GLU A 31 1.63 -5.02 -18.11
C GLU A 31 2.01 -5.38 -16.66
N ARG A 32 2.87 -4.59 -16.00
CA ARG A 32 3.25 -4.83 -14.60
C ARG A 32 2.05 -4.65 -13.68
N ILE A 33 1.28 -3.59 -13.90
CA ILE A 33 0.02 -3.36 -13.16
C ILE A 33 -0.96 -4.51 -13.34
N ARG A 34 -1.11 -5.02 -14.57
CA ARG A 34 -2.01 -6.14 -14.85
C ARG A 34 -1.58 -7.41 -14.12
N THR A 35 -0.27 -7.67 -14.09
CA THR A 35 0.29 -8.87 -13.47
C THR A 35 0.22 -8.82 -11.95
N GLU A 36 0.51 -7.66 -11.35
CA GLU A 36 0.59 -7.50 -9.89
C GLU A 36 -0.77 -7.22 -9.23
N PHE A 37 -1.63 -6.41 -9.86
CA PHE A 37 -2.90 -5.96 -9.27
C PHE A 37 -4.13 -6.62 -9.91
N GLY A 38 -3.94 -7.43 -10.96
CA GLY A 38 -5.05 -8.09 -11.67
C GLY A 38 -5.98 -7.15 -12.44
N VAL A 39 -5.65 -5.86 -12.52
CA VAL A 39 -6.45 -4.83 -13.23
C VAL A 39 -5.58 -4.08 -14.22
N HIS A 40 -6.18 -3.50 -15.26
CA HIS A 40 -5.45 -2.60 -16.16
C HIS A 40 -5.27 -1.21 -15.53
N ALA A 41 -4.21 -0.49 -15.92
CA ALA A 41 -3.92 0.84 -15.39
C ALA A 41 -5.08 1.84 -15.52
N HIS A 42 -5.81 1.80 -16.65
CA HIS A 42 -6.98 2.66 -16.84
C HIS A 42 -8.13 2.32 -15.87
N VAL A 43 -8.35 1.03 -15.57
CA VAL A 43 -9.35 0.59 -14.59
C VAL A 43 -8.94 1.05 -13.19
N PHE A 44 -7.65 0.91 -12.85
CA PHE A 44 -7.13 1.38 -11.58
C PHE A 44 -7.35 2.90 -11.40
N GLN A 45 -7.03 3.70 -12.42
CA GLN A 45 -7.28 5.15 -12.38
C GLN A 45 -8.76 5.49 -12.24
N GLN A 46 -9.64 4.75 -12.92
CA GLN A 46 -11.08 4.93 -12.80
C GLN A 46 -11.58 4.60 -11.39
N LEU A 47 -11.07 3.54 -10.76
CA LEU A 47 -11.40 3.18 -9.39
C LEU A 47 -10.96 4.27 -8.39
N ILE A 48 -9.75 4.82 -8.55
CA ILE A 48 -9.28 5.94 -7.72
C ILE A 48 -10.18 7.16 -7.89
N HIS A 49 -10.57 7.47 -9.13
CA HIS A 49 -11.46 8.59 -9.41
C HIS A 49 -12.83 8.42 -8.74
N GLU A 50 -13.45 7.24 -8.85
CA GLU A 50 -14.72 6.92 -8.21
C GLU A 50 -14.63 7.01 -6.68
N LEU A 51 -13.57 6.45 -6.09
CA LEU A 51 -13.31 6.55 -4.64
C LEU A 51 -13.18 8.01 -4.21
N TYR A 52 -12.54 8.84 -5.02
CA TYR A 52 -12.40 10.27 -4.74
C TYR A 52 -13.75 11.00 -4.79
N ILE A 53 -14.62 10.68 -5.77
CA ILE A 53 -15.99 11.21 -5.88
C ILE A 53 -16.83 10.79 -4.67
N MET A 54 -16.69 9.54 -4.23
CA MET A 54 -17.37 9.01 -3.04
C MET A 54 -16.88 9.62 -1.72
N GLY A 55 -15.81 10.43 -1.75
CA GLY A 55 -15.28 11.13 -0.60
C GLY A 55 -14.19 10.37 0.16
N TYR A 56 -13.73 9.22 -0.35
CA TYR A 56 -12.57 8.54 0.23
C TYR A 56 -11.30 9.35 -0.01
N ARG A 57 -10.43 9.38 0.99
CA ARG A 57 -9.15 10.08 0.97
C ARG A 57 -8.11 9.18 1.63
N GLY A 58 -6.85 9.35 1.22
CA GLY A 58 -5.73 8.73 1.90
C GLY A 58 -5.64 9.19 3.36
N SER A 59 -5.01 8.37 4.19
CA SER A 59 -4.67 8.70 5.57
C SER A 59 -3.41 9.58 5.61
N CYS A 60 -3.06 10.11 6.79
CA CYS A 60 -1.83 10.89 6.99
C CYS A 60 -0.54 10.16 6.60
N TYR A 61 -0.59 8.83 6.49
CA TYR A 61 0.57 7.97 6.26
C TYR A 61 0.43 7.02 5.06
N VAL A 62 -0.74 6.97 4.41
CA VAL A 62 -1.00 6.05 3.29
C VAL A 62 -1.87 6.78 2.29
N SER A 63 -1.38 6.90 1.05
CA SER A 63 -2.15 7.49 -0.05
C SER A 63 -3.34 6.60 -0.41
N LEU A 64 -4.36 7.19 -1.04
CA LEU A 64 -5.55 6.43 -1.47
C LEU A 64 -5.16 5.37 -2.51
N GLU A 65 -4.18 5.71 -3.35
CA GLU A 65 -3.55 4.85 -4.34
C GLU A 65 -2.90 3.64 -3.67
N GLU A 66 -2.12 3.86 -2.62
CA GLU A 66 -1.47 2.79 -1.87
C GLU A 66 -2.49 1.90 -1.13
N GLN A 67 -3.55 2.47 -0.54
CA GLN A 67 -4.63 1.69 0.06
C GLN A 67 -5.33 0.79 -0.97
N LEU A 68 -5.68 1.34 -2.14
CA LEU A 68 -6.32 0.56 -3.20
C LEU A 68 -5.38 -0.53 -3.75
N VAL A 69 -4.09 -0.22 -3.91
CA VAL A 69 -3.09 -1.20 -4.32
C VAL A 69 -2.96 -2.33 -3.31
N ILE A 70 -2.87 -2.03 -2.01
CA ILE A 70 -2.79 -3.05 -0.96
C ILE A 70 -4.02 -3.96 -1.02
N PHE A 71 -5.22 -3.39 -1.17
CA PHE A 71 -6.46 -4.14 -1.29
C PHE A 71 -6.46 -5.09 -2.50
N LEU A 72 -6.10 -4.58 -3.68
CA LEU A 72 -6.04 -5.38 -4.91
C LEU A 72 -4.96 -6.46 -4.83
N TYR A 73 -3.78 -6.11 -4.30
CA TYR A 73 -2.65 -7.02 -4.16
C TYR A 73 -2.97 -8.20 -3.25
N VAL A 74 -3.58 -7.97 -2.09
CA VAL A 74 -4.04 -9.04 -1.18
C VAL A 74 -5.11 -9.90 -1.87
N SER A 75 -6.04 -9.29 -2.61
CA SER A 75 -7.10 -10.00 -3.32
C SER A 75 -6.59 -10.91 -4.44
N VAL A 76 -5.53 -10.49 -5.15
CA VAL A 76 -4.97 -11.23 -6.30
C VAL A 76 -3.97 -12.29 -5.85
N THR A 77 -3.09 -11.97 -4.90
CA THR A 77 -1.99 -12.85 -4.50
C THR A 77 -2.36 -13.83 -3.39
N GLY A 78 -3.39 -13.52 -2.58
CA GLY A 78 -3.77 -14.34 -1.43
C GLY A 78 -2.68 -14.45 -0.36
N LEU A 79 -1.70 -13.54 -0.37
CA LEU A 79 -0.60 -13.54 0.59
C LEU A 79 -1.06 -13.13 1.99
N THR A 80 -0.29 -13.54 2.99
CA THR A 80 -0.53 -13.17 4.39
C THR A 80 -0.24 -11.69 4.60
N ILE A 81 -0.92 -11.09 5.58
CA ILE A 81 -0.75 -9.68 5.95
C ILE A 81 0.70 -9.34 6.31
N CYS A 82 1.44 -10.26 6.94
CA CYS A 82 2.85 -10.05 7.25
C CYS A 82 3.69 -9.87 5.98
N ASN A 83 3.49 -10.71 4.97
CA ASN A 83 4.22 -10.60 3.71
C ASN A 83 3.86 -9.30 2.98
N THR A 84 2.60 -8.89 3.03
CA THR A 84 2.15 -7.59 2.51
C THR A 84 2.79 -6.45 3.29
N GLY A 85 2.83 -6.50 4.62
CA GLY A 85 3.46 -5.49 5.47
C GLY A 85 4.95 -5.33 5.22
N GLU A 86 5.66 -6.44 5.04
CA GLU A 86 7.05 -6.44 4.62
C GLU A 86 7.23 -5.83 3.23
N ARG A 87 6.34 -6.14 2.28
CA ARG A 87 6.44 -5.62 0.91
C ARG A 87 6.22 -4.12 0.81
N PHE A 88 5.18 -3.62 1.48
CA PHE A 88 4.81 -2.19 1.47
C PHE A 88 5.50 -1.38 2.57
N GLN A 89 6.37 -2.02 3.37
CA GLN A 89 7.03 -1.41 4.53
C GLN A 89 6.04 -0.78 5.52
N GLN A 90 4.89 -1.43 5.69
CA GLN A 90 3.77 -0.91 6.45
C GLN A 90 3.38 -1.85 7.59
N ALA A 91 3.02 -1.26 8.72
CA ALA A 91 2.57 -2.02 9.88
C ALA A 91 1.30 -2.83 9.54
N ASN A 92 1.22 -4.07 10.04
CA ASN A 92 0.06 -4.96 9.86
C ASN A 92 -1.28 -4.30 10.25
N ALA A 93 -1.26 -3.41 11.25
CA ALA A 93 -2.43 -2.64 11.67
C ALA A 93 -2.97 -1.75 10.55
N THR A 94 -2.08 -1.11 9.78
CA THR A 94 -2.48 -0.19 8.70
C THR A 94 -2.94 -0.90 7.44
N ILE A 95 -2.64 -2.19 7.28
CA ILE A 95 -3.14 -3.01 6.16
C ILE A 95 -4.63 -3.36 6.33
N PHE A 96 -5.13 -3.32 7.58
CA PHE A 96 -6.51 -3.66 7.92
C PHE A 96 -7.42 -2.45 8.18
N THR A 97 -6.92 -1.21 8.06
CA THR A 97 -7.70 0.01 8.33
C THR A 97 -8.16 0.68 7.05
#